data_AF-A0A3R6WW20-F1
#
_entry.id   AF-A0A3R6WW20-F1
#
_cell.length_a   1.000
_cell.length_b   1.000
_cell.length_c   1.000
_cell.angle_alpha   90.00
_cell.angle_beta   90.00
_cell.angle_gamma   90.00
#
_symmetry.space_group_name_H-M   'P 1'
#
loop_
_entity.id
_entity.type
_entity.pdbx_description
1 polymer ?
#
loop_
_entity_poly.entity_id
_entity_poly.type
_entity_poly.pdbx_seq_one_letter_code
_entity_poly.pdbx_strand_id
1 'polypeptide(L)'
;MMEWLGRHGVEKGCTCALLFSMCVLTSVVAQYCEFHFLRFAKQSPYVPEAFKALTADDQRSAFYQVVVLAAIGVWSTTVFVVHVGDLPSRSVLGIVYSCFTGGLFGLAHYFKQNGLVEGSTAASSRST
;
A
#
# COMPACT_ATOMS: atom_id res chain seq x y z
N MET A 1 24.36 -19.74 28.43
CA MET A 1 24.73 -19.38 27.03
C MET A 1 23.70 -19.88 26.01
N MET A 2 23.31 -21.16 26.05
CA MET A 2 22.26 -21.74 25.16
C MET A 2 20.87 -21.09 25.33
N GLU A 3 20.43 -20.78 26.55
CA GLU A 3 19.14 -20.09 26.78
C GLU A 3 19.13 -18.63 26.32
N TRP A 4 20.28 -17.96 26.38
CA TRP A 4 20.44 -16.58 25.89
C TRP A 4 20.42 -16.56 24.36
N LEU A 5 21.14 -17.48 23.71
CA LEU A 5 21.08 -17.70 22.26
C LEU A 5 19.68 -18.13 21.80
N GLY A 6 19.00 -18.98 22.57
CA GLY A 6 17.62 -19.40 22.31
C GLY A 6 16.64 -18.23 22.41
N ARG A 7 16.71 -17.42 23.48
CA ARG A 7 15.85 -16.23 23.62
C ARG A 7 16.14 -15.17 22.56
N HIS A 8 17.41 -14.83 22.30
CA HIS A 8 17.75 -13.87 21.25
C HIS A 8 17.43 -14.38 19.84
N GLY A 9 17.59 -15.68 19.59
CA GLY A 9 17.22 -16.32 18.34
C GLY A 9 15.71 -16.31 18.11
N VAL A 10 14.92 -16.64 19.13
CA VAL A 10 13.45 -16.58 19.07
C VAL A 10 12.97 -15.14 18.92
N GLU A 11 13.53 -14.18 19.66
CA GLU A 11 13.10 -12.78 19.59
C GLU A 11 13.42 -12.14 18.23
N LYS A 12 14.62 -12.39 17.69
CA LYS A 12 14.98 -11.95 16.33
C LYS A 12 14.20 -12.71 15.26
N GLY A 13 13.95 -14.00 15.44
CA GLY A 13 13.12 -14.82 14.56
C GLY A 13 11.67 -14.32 14.48
N CYS A 14 11.05 -14.02 15.62
CA CYS A 14 9.71 -13.43 15.70
C CYS A 14 9.68 -12.04 15.05
N THR A 15 10.71 -11.23 15.24
CA THR A 15 10.81 -9.91 14.62
C THR A 15 10.92 -10.01 13.09
N CYS A 16 11.77 -10.91 12.57
CA CYS A 16 11.86 -11.17 11.14
C CYS A 16 10.56 -11.72 10.56
N ALA A 17 9.89 -12.65 11.25
CA ALA A 17 8.61 -13.22 10.82
C ALA A 17 7.51 -12.15 10.77
N LEU A 18 7.49 -11.22 11.72
CA LEU A 18 6.57 -10.07 11.73
C LEU A 18 6.86 -9.11 10.57
N LEU A 19 8.12 -8.73 10.35
CA LEU A 19 8.49 -7.87 9.23
C LEU A 19 8.14 -8.52 7.88
N PHE A 20 8.40 -9.82 7.75
CA PHE A 20 8.05 -10.57 6.56
C PHE A 20 6.53 -10.62 6.33
N SER A 21 5.74 -10.91 7.38
CA SER A 21 4.28 -10.93 7.26
C SER A 21 3.70 -9.56 6.92
N MET A 22 4.28 -8.48 7.47
CA MET A 22 3.95 -7.10 7.14
C MET A 22 4.24 -6.79 5.67
N CYS A 23 5.39 -7.23 5.14
CA CYS A 23 5.70 -7.09 3.70
C CYS A 23 4.72 -7.84 2.80
N VAL A 24 4.38 -9.09 3.17
CA VAL A 24 3.39 -9.89 2.41
C VAL A 24 2.02 -9.21 2.39
N LEU A 25 1.52 -8.78 3.56
CA LEU A 25 0.23 -8.11 3.66
C LEU A 25 0.20 -6.79 2.88
N THR A 26 1.27 -5.98 2.98
CA THR A 26 1.39 -4.74 2.20
C THR A 26 1.38 -5.03 0.70
N SER A 27 2.00 -6.13 0.26
CA SER A 27 2.03 -6.52 -1.15
C SER A 27 0.64 -6.91 -1.67
N VAL A 28 -0.13 -7.66 -0.88
CA VAL A 28 -1.53 -8.01 -1.21
C VAL A 28 -2.40 -6.76 -1.28
N VAL A 29 -2.25 -5.83 -0.34
CA VAL A 29 -2.99 -4.57 -0.35
C VAL A 29 -2.59 -3.68 -1.53
N ALA A 30 -1.31 -3.64 -1.90
CA ALA A 30 -0.84 -2.92 -3.07
C ALA A 30 -1.45 -3.50 -4.37
N GLN A 31 -1.50 -4.82 -4.51
CA GLN A 31 -2.17 -5.49 -5.64
C GLN A 31 -3.67 -5.17 -5.68
N TYR A 32 -4.34 -5.19 -4.53
CA TYR A 32 -5.76 -4.82 -4.43
C TYR A 32 -5.99 -3.36 -4.85
N CYS A 33 -5.10 -2.46 -4.43
CA CYS A 33 -5.14 -1.05 -4.79
C CYS A 33 -4.87 -0.83 -6.29
N GLU A 34 -3.85 -1.48 -6.86
CA GLU A 34 -3.53 -1.45 -8.30
C GLU A 34 -4.74 -1.82 -9.15
N PHE A 35 -5.37 -2.96 -8.82
CA PHE A 35 -6.52 -3.47 -9.55
C PHE A 35 -7.66 -2.45 -9.65
N HIS A 36 -7.95 -1.74 -8.56
CA HIS A 36 -9.01 -0.72 -8.54
C HIS A 36 -8.54 0.62 -9.12
N PHE A 37 -7.30 1.01 -8.86
CA PHE A 37 -6.71 2.24 -9.38
C PHE A 37 -6.68 2.23 -10.91
N LEU A 38 -6.21 1.16 -11.57
CA LEU A 38 -6.11 1.14 -13.04
C LEU A 38 -7.48 1.27 -13.73
N ARG A 39 -8.56 0.82 -13.09
CA ARG A 39 -9.92 1.01 -13.60
C ARG A 39 -10.39 2.45 -13.43
N PHE A 40 -10.20 3.00 -12.23
CA PHE A 40 -10.48 4.41 -11.94
C PHE A 40 -9.66 5.35 -12.84
N ALA A 41 -8.39 5.04 -13.07
CA ALA A 41 -7.44 5.87 -13.79
C ALA A 41 -7.85 6.10 -15.25
N LYS A 42 -8.50 5.13 -15.89
CA LYS A 42 -9.01 5.30 -17.27
C LYS A 42 -10.13 6.33 -17.36
N GLN A 43 -10.92 6.46 -16.31
CA GLN A 43 -12.12 7.31 -16.26
C GLN A 43 -11.84 8.69 -15.63
N SER A 44 -10.81 8.77 -14.78
CA SER A 44 -10.53 9.97 -14.00
C SER A 44 -9.93 11.10 -14.85
N PRO A 45 -10.47 12.34 -14.79
CA PRO A 45 -9.86 13.51 -15.44
C PRO A 45 -8.58 13.96 -14.73
N TYR A 46 -8.33 13.49 -13.51
CA TYR A 46 -7.15 13.84 -12.72
C TYR A 46 -5.91 13.02 -13.07
N VAL A 47 -6.07 11.92 -13.82
CA VAL A 47 -4.94 11.11 -14.28
C VAL A 47 -4.46 11.65 -15.64
N PRO A 48 -3.16 11.94 -15.79
CA PRO A 48 -2.62 12.44 -17.06
C PRO A 48 -2.90 11.49 -18.22
N GLU A 49 -3.27 12.03 -19.38
CA GLU A 49 -3.50 11.25 -20.61
C GLU A 49 -2.26 10.44 -21.03
N ALA A 50 -1.06 10.97 -20.74
CA ALA A 50 0.20 10.27 -20.96
C ALA A 50 0.26 8.93 -20.21
N PHE A 51 -0.27 8.85 -18.99
CA PHE A 51 -0.34 7.60 -18.23
C PHE A 51 -1.40 6.66 -18.79
N LYS A 52 -2.56 7.19 -19.19
CA LYS A 52 -3.65 6.38 -19.79
C LYS A 52 -3.26 5.76 -21.12
N ALA A 53 -2.40 6.43 -21.88
CA ALA A 53 -1.88 5.97 -23.16
C ALA A 53 -0.81 4.87 -23.05
N LEU A 54 -0.25 4.63 -21.86
CA LEU A 54 0.70 3.55 -21.62
C LEU A 54 0.04 2.16 -21.77
N THR A 55 0.86 1.15 -22.05
CA THR A 55 0.39 -0.24 -22.02
C THR A 55 -0.02 -0.64 -20.60
N ALA A 56 -0.87 -1.66 -20.47
CA ALA A 56 -1.33 -2.12 -19.16
C ALA A 56 -0.17 -2.57 -18.25
N ASP A 57 0.88 -3.18 -18.82
CA ASP A 57 2.05 -3.62 -18.07
C ASP A 57 2.92 -2.44 -17.60
N ASP A 58 3.06 -1.40 -18.43
CA ASP A 58 3.76 -0.17 -18.04
C ASP A 58 3.00 0.61 -16.96
N GLN A 59 1.66 0.66 -17.04
CA GLN A 59 0.82 1.28 -16.01
C GLN A 59 0.98 0.58 -14.66
N ARG A 60 1.02 -0.76 -14.67
CA ARG A 60 1.29 -1.58 -13.48
C ARG A 60 2.67 -1.31 -12.92
N SER A 61 3.69 -1.35 -13.78
CA SER A 61 5.07 -1.10 -13.40
C SER A 61 5.22 0.28 -12.74
N ALA A 62 4.66 1.33 -13.36
CA ALA A 62 4.66 2.67 -12.82
C ALA A 62 3.93 2.77 -11.47
N PHE A 63 2.77 2.12 -11.31
CA PHE A 63 2.08 2.07 -10.03
C PHE A 63 2.94 1.43 -8.94
N TYR A 64 3.53 0.25 -9.19
CA TYR A 64 4.39 -0.42 -8.21
C TYR A 64 5.66 0.37 -7.90
N GLN A 65 6.26 1.04 -8.88
CA GLN A 65 7.39 1.94 -8.64
C GLN A 65 7.02 3.06 -7.67
N VAL A 66 5.87 3.71 -7.87
CA VAL A 66 5.39 4.76 -6.96
C VAL A 66 5.13 4.20 -5.55
N VAL A 67 4.49 3.04 -5.44
CA VAL A 67 4.23 2.39 -4.14
C VAL A 67 5.54 2.04 -3.43
N VAL A 68 6.52 1.48 -4.14
CA VAL A 68 7.84 1.14 -3.59
C VAL A 68 8.60 2.39 -3.15
N LEU A 69 8.62 3.44 -3.97
CA LEU A 69 9.24 4.72 -3.61
C LEU A 69 8.59 5.36 -2.37
N ALA A 70 7.25 5.34 -2.31
CA ALA A 70 6.52 5.83 -1.14
C ALA A 70 6.83 5.00 0.10
N ALA A 71 6.89 3.67 -0.02
CA ALA A 71 7.27 2.78 1.06
C ALA A 71 8.69 3.10 1.55
N ILE A 72 9.68 3.22 0.65
CA ILE A 72 11.06 3.59 1.00
C ILE A 72 11.06 4.91 1.76
N GLY A 73 10.38 5.95 1.26
CA GLY A 73 10.31 7.25 1.91
C GLY A 73 9.71 7.19 3.31
N VAL A 74 8.56 6.53 3.47
CA VAL A 74 7.85 6.39 4.75
C VAL A 74 8.70 5.62 5.75
N TRP A 75 9.29 4.50 5.34
CA TRP A 75 10.09 3.66 6.23
C TRP A 75 11.42 4.31 6.60
N SER A 76 12.14 4.93 5.66
CA SER A 76 13.36 5.67 5.95
C SER A 76 13.11 6.82 6.92
N THR A 77 12.03 7.58 6.71
CA THR A 77 11.64 8.67 7.63
C THR A 77 11.30 8.14 9.01
N THR A 78 10.57 7.01 9.09
CA THR A 78 10.19 6.39 10.35
C THR A 78 11.40 5.91 11.14
N VAL A 79 12.35 5.25 10.47
CA VAL A 79 13.61 4.82 11.08
C VAL A 79 14.39 6.02 11.60
N PHE A 80 14.48 7.10 10.82
CA PHE A 80 15.15 8.33 11.24
C PHE A 80 14.48 8.96 12.47
N VAL A 81 13.14 9.10 12.47
CA VAL A 81 12.38 9.69 13.58
C VAL A 81 12.49 8.84 14.85
N VAL A 82 12.42 7.51 14.73
CA VAL A 82 12.60 6.62 15.88
C VAL A 82 14.02 6.73 16.45
N HIS A 83 15.04 6.84 15.59
CA HIS A 83 16.43 6.98 16.03
C HIS A 83 16.78 8.34 16.60
N VAL A 84 16.22 9.43 16.07
CA VAL A 84 16.53 10.80 16.52
C VAL A 84 15.65 11.23 17.68
N GLY A 85 14.41 10.73 17.76
CA GLY A 85 13.42 11.16 18.74
C GLY A 85 13.32 10.29 20.00
N ASP A 86 14.18 9.28 20.18
CA ASP A 86 14.12 8.31 21.29
C ASP A 86 12.70 7.73 21.53
N LEU A 87 11.94 7.52 20.45
CA LEU A 87 10.57 7.02 20.52
C LEU A 87 10.52 5.49 20.68
N PRO A 88 9.47 4.94 21.31
CA PRO A 88 9.30 3.49 21.44
C PRO A 88 9.14 2.83 20.06
N SER A 89 10.20 2.18 19.59
CA SER A 89 10.35 1.65 18.23
C SER A 89 9.24 0.69 17.81
N ARG A 90 8.85 -0.25 18.68
CA ARG A 90 7.78 -1.24 18.38
C ARG A 90 6.43 -0.57 18.12
N SER A 91 6.06 0.43 18.92
CA SER A 91 4.77 1.12 18.80
C SER A 91 4.72 2.02 17.57
N VAL A 92 5.79 2.78 17.32
CA VAL A 92 5.85 3.69 16.15
C VAL A 92 5.87 2.91 14.84
N LEU A 93 6.66 1.83 14.75
CA LEU A 93 6.69 0.98 13.56
C LEU A 93 5.32 0.33 13.29
N GLY A 94 4.62 -0.10 14.33
CA GLY A 94 3.26 -0.64 14.23
C GLY A 94 2.26 0.40 13.73
N ILE A 95 2.30 1.63 14.26
CA ILE A 95 1.42 2.72 13.84
C ILE A 95 1.68 3.08 12.38
N VAL A 96 2.94 3.29 11.99
CA VAL A 96 3.31 3.64 10.61
C VAL A 96 2.89 2.56 9.64
N TYR A 97 3.10 1.29 9.98
CA TYR A 97 2.61 0.17 9.19
C TYR A 97 1.09 0.22 9.00
N SER A 98 0.34 0.37 10.10
CA SER A 98 -1.12 0.43 10.05
C SER A 98 -1.61 1.61 9.22
N CYS A 99 -0.96 2.77 9.32
CA CYS A 99 -1.28 3.94 8.52
C CYS A 99 -0.96 3.74 7.03
N PHE A 100 0.19 3.17 6.70
CA PHE A 100 0.60 2.96 5.32
C PHE A 100 -0.28 1.90 4.63
N THR A 101 -0.39 0.72 5.23
CA THR A 101 -1.17 -0.40 4.70
C THR A 101 -2.67 -0.10 4.75
N GLY A 102 -3.16 0.48 5.86
CA GLY A 102 -4.56 0.90 5.97
C GLY A 102 -4.91 2.04 5.01
N GLY A 103 -3.99 2.98 4.77
CA GLY A 103 -4.14 4.06 3.81
C GLY A 103 -4.23 3.54 2.37
N LEU A 104 -3.36 2.61 1.98
CA LEU A 104 -3.44 1.94 0.67
C LEU A 104 -4.75 1.18 0.50
N PHE A 105 -5.22 0.49 1.54
CA PHE A 105 -6.52 -0.18 1.52
C PHE A 105 -7.69 0.79 1.40
N GLY A 106 -7.65 1.91 2.12
CA GLY A 106 -8.64 2.99 2.02
C GLY A 106 -8.67 3.62 0.61
N LEU A 107 -7.51 3.86 0.01
CA LEU A 107 -7.40 4.33 -1.38
C LEU A 107 -8.00 3.32 -2.36
N ALA A 108 -7.73 2.03 -2.19
CA ALA A 108 -8.33 0.98 -3.01
C ALA A 108 -9.86 1.01 -2.94
N HIS A 109 -10.43 1.19 -1.74
CA HIS A 109 -11.86 1.34 -1.53
C HIS A 109 -12.41 2.61 -2.17
N TYR A 110 -11.70 3.73 -2.06
CA TYR A 110 -12.06 4.97 -2.74
C TYR A 110 -12.09 4.79 -4.27
N PHE A 111 -11.06 4.16 -4.86
CA PHE A 111 -11.03 3.88 -6.29
C PHE A 111 -12.14 2.92 -6.71
N LYS A 112 -12.43 1.91 -5.88
CA LYS A 112 -13.55 0.99 -6.09
C LYS A 112 -14.88 1.74 -6.11
N GLN A 113 -15.16 2.59 -5.13
CA GLN A 113 -16.41 3.34 -5.05
C GLN A 113 -16.56 4.29 -6.24
N ASN A 114 -15.54 5.10 -6.53
CA ASN A 114 -15.62 6.07 -7.62
C ASN A 114 -15.56 5.43 -9.02
N GLY A 115 -14.95 4.26 -9.17
CA GLY A 115 -15.00 3.48 -10.41
C GLY A 115 -16.32 2.71 -10.63
N LEU A 116 -17.17 2.58 -9.60
CA LEU A 116 -18.49 1.95 -9.69
C LEU A 116 -19.62 2.93 -10.06
N VAL A 117 -19.43 4.24 -9.88
CA VAL A 117 -20.50 5.25 -10.02
C VAL A 117 -21.01 5.39 -11.47
N GLU A 118 -20.19 5.17 -12.49
CA GLU A 118 -20.62 5.34 -13.90
C GLU A 118 -21.23 4.08 -14.55
N GLY A 119 -21.08 2.90 -13.95
CA GLY A 119 -21.77 1.69 -14.42
C GLY A 119 -23.26 1.66 -14.05
N SER A 120 -23.66 2.43 -13.04
CA SER A 120 -25.04 2.48 -12.54
C SER A 120 -25.88 3.56 -13.22
N THR A 121 -25.27 4.66 -13.66
CA THR A 121 -25.95 5.72 -14.43
C THR A 121 -26.24 5.33 -15.88
N ALA A 122 -25.42 4.46 -16.50
CA ALA A 122 -25.69 3.94 -17.85
C ALA A 122 -26.87 2.95 -17.92
N ALA A 123 -27.28 2.36 -16.79
CA ALA A 123 -28.42 1.45 -16.72
C ALA A 123 -29.75 2.15 -16.45
N SER A 124 -29.74 3.39 -15.91
CA SER A 124 -30.96 4.11 -15.52
C SER A 124 -31.55 4.99 -16.63
N SER A 125 -30.86 5.18 -17.75
CA SER A 125 -31.33 6.04 -18.86
C SER A 125 -31.93 5.27 -20.04
N ARG A 126 -32.19 3.96 -19.91
CA ARG A 126 -32.93 3.14 -20.88
C ARG A 126 -34.24 2.62 -20.27
N SER A 127 -35.11 3.54 -19.86
CA SER A 127 -36.52 3.20 -19.63
C SER A 127 -37.38 4.47 -19.58
N THR A 128 -37.64 5.06 -20.74
CA THR A 128 -38.88 5.81 -21.05
C THR A 128 -39.01 5.87 -22.56
#